data_AF-A0A2N0V479-F1
#
_entry.id   AF-A0A2N0V479-F1
#
_cell.length_a   1.000
_cell.length_b   1.000
_cell.length_c   1.000
_cell.angle_alpha   90.00
_cell.angle_beta   90.00
_cell.angle_gamma   90.00
#
_symmetry.space_group_name_H-M   'P 1'
#
loop_
_entity.id
_entity.type
_entity.pdbx_description
1 polymer ?
#
loop_
_entity_poly.entity_id
_entity_poly.type
_entity_poly.pdbx_seq_one_letter_code
_entity_poly.pdbx_strand_id
1 'polypeptide(L)'
;MFSSLSRKLVAAGLMIAAIGDVWALTPADGAPQLSLYIPGSQSNDPAFGFMINSTTPTNALCLDNPTTTGAGTTTHVYFHTAGAASAAVNDNYSAIYCNTDDTKIPGLTGGTGAHHTTRLWISRRRLGASFVGLDAVANGTLLTYLKDPTTAVCSAFNGSYASGGATFQWNYSCTTATPGIAATAATSDVTPDVFHGVDNVTPGKADIDAATLDNKYALGGHIIGTPVTLKLRNALQYAQIQNGSLPGSCTVGNETPACVPNLSKESLVSLFSGQIADWSTFKVKVGGVDKTLPEIVHDGVVAAVPGLSDPLDTTVHICRRENGAGQQVALLASVMQSPCLGTSSPSLAQPGGFADVQYATSLGAVEKCLGDYNDGTNGWFGTTNPAPFPNPPATSVPHGNQWAISIQTTERNASRSANYRFIKINGALPTGEQVFLGHYPLVGEYAISWKNSVSGNQDSALNALVAYSSLPSTIASRNGTLSNHSWGQAGYIALSANGHTPPDTWNPANPVTPFTRSLFGTPDACAIPVVNPNYGTVELR
;
A
#
# COMPACT_ATOMS: atom_id res chain seq x y z
N MET A 1 -36.46 -33.29 40.80
CA MET A 1 -35.89 -34.14 39.73
C MET A 1 -36.95 -34.28 38.65
N PHE A 2 -36.60 -33.90 37.42
CA PHE A 2 -37.19 -34.28 36.12
C PHE A 2 -38.72 -34.40 35.96
N SER A 3 -39.30 -33.53 35.10
CA SER A 3 -39.76 -33.88 33.73
C SER A 3 -41.15 -33.38 33.31
N SER A 4 -41.20 -32.99 32.03
CA SER A 4 -42.34 -33.01 31.08
C SER A 4 -43.45 -31.95 31.24
N LEU A 5 -43.51 -30.98 30.32
CA LEU A 5 -44.21 -30.98 29.03
C LEU A 5 -45.75 -30.79 29.12
N SER A 6 -46.18 -29.57 28.75
CA SER A 6 -46.91 -29.30 27.49
C SER A 6 -48.24 -28.53 27.60
N ARG A 7 -48.28 -27.47 26.77
CA ARG A 7 -49.41 -26.97 25.96
C ARG A 7 -50.63 -26.38 26.69
N LYS A 8 -50.86 -25.08 26.47
CA LYS A 8 -51.95 -24.60 25.59
C LYS A 8 -51.76 -23.15 25.14
N LEU A 9 -52.22 -22.93 23.93
CA LEU A 9 -52.01 -21.81 23.01
C LEU A 9 -53.15 -20.76 23.16
N VAL A 10 -52.82 -19.51 22.82
CA VAL A 10 -53.67 -18.44 22.23
C VAL A 10 -54.51 -17.54 23.16
N ALA A 11 -54.08 -16.28 23.29
CA ALA A 11 -54.80 -15.06 22.83
C ALA A 11 -54.01 -13.82 23.30
N ALA A 12 -53.27 -13.15 22.40
CA ALA A 12 -53.68 -11.91 21.74
C ALA A 12 -53.63 -10.67 22.65
N GLY A 13 -52.68 -9.76 22.38
CA GLY A 13 -52.74 -8.40 22.93
C GLY A 13 -51.38 -7.69 23.09
N LEU A 14 -50.87 -7.17 21.97
CA LEU A 14 -50.08 -5.93 21.78
C LEU A 14 -48.94 -6.18 20.77
N MET A 15 -49.28 -6.05 19.49
CA MET A 15 -48.31 -5.55 18.52
C MET A 15 -48.15 -4.05 18.79
N ILE A 16 -47.17 -3.69 19.60
CA ILE A 16 -46.49 -2.41 19.37
C ILE A 16 -45.53 -2.70 18.23
N ALA A 17 -45.90 -2.22 17.04
CA ALA A 17 -44.95 -2.00 15.97
C ALA A 17 -43.88 -1.04 16.53
N ALA A 18 -42.77 -1.59 17.02
CA ALA A 18 -41.50 -0.91 16.89
C ALA A 18 -41.20 -0.91 15.40
N ILE A 19 -41.78 0.06 14.70
CA ILE A 19 -41.18 0.65 13.50
C ILE A 19 -39.78 1.06 13.96
N GLY A 20 -38.82 0.14 13.80
CA GLY A 20 -37.42 0.44 13.97
C GLY A 20 -37.12 1.60 13.05
N ASP A 21 -36.54 2.65 13.63
CA ASP A 21 -36.19 3.87 12.92
C ASP A 21 -35.53 3.52 11.60
N VAL A 22 -36.08 4.07 10.53
CA VAL A 22 -35.47 4.04 9.21
C VAL A 22 -34.18 4.82 9.33
N TRP A 23 -33.05 4.13 9.49
CA TRP A 23 -31.72 4.73 9.37
C TRP A 23 -31.60 5.21 7.93
N ALA A 24 -31.89 6.50 7.71
CA ALA A 24 -31.79 7.11 6.40
C ALA A 24 -30.36 6.91 5.87
N LEU A 25 -30.27 6.49 4.60
CA LEU A 25 -29.02 6.19 3.92
C LEU A 25 -28.17 7.43 3.69
N THR A 26 -28.82 8.59 3.68
CA THR A 26 -28.19 9.89 3.93
C THR A 26 -28.04 10.11 5.42
N PRO A 27 -26.90 10.62 5.90
CA PRO A 27 -26.87 11.26 7.21
C PRO A 27 -28.04 12.26 7.27
N ALA A 28 -28.68 12.39 8.43
CA ALA A 28 -29.81 13.30 8.62
C ALA A 28 -29.51 14.74 8.16
N ASP A 29 -28.23 15.05 7.99
CA ASP A 29 -27.65 16.31 7.54
C ASP A 29 -27.84 16.64 6.04
N GLY A 30 -28.21 15.67 5.19
CA GLY A 30 -28.58 15.89 3.78
C GLY A 30 -27.54 15.49 2.72
N ALA A 31 -27.81 15.83 1.45
CA ALA A 31 -26.96 15.44 0.32
C ALA A 31 -25.61 16.20 0.31
N PRO A 32 -24.50 15.58 -0.17
CA PRO A 32 -23.20 16.25 -0.28
C PRO A 32 -23.27 17.55 -1.08
N GLN A 33 -22.61 18.59 -0.58
CA GLN A 33 -22.44 19.88 -1.26
C GLN A 33 -21.13 19.93 -2.05
N LEU A 34 -20.13 19.18 -1.59
CA LEU A 34 -18.84 19.02 -2.24
C LEU A 34 -18.54 17.53 -2.38
N SER A 35 -18.19 17.09 -3.59
CA SER A 35 -17.83 15.70 -3.88
C SER A 35 -16.47 15.63 -4.57
N LEU A 36 -15.61 14.75 -4.06
CA LEU A 36 -14.32 14.38 -4.62
C LEU A 36 -14.34 12.90 -4.99
N TYR A 37 -13.98 12.59 -6.23
CA TYR A 37 -13.84 11.21 -6.71
C TYR A 37 -12.36 10.94 -6.98
N ILE A 38 -11.70 10.23 -6.06
CA ILE A 38 -10.25 10.08 -6.03
C ILE A 38 -9.89 8.58 -6.17
N PRO A 39 -9.62 8.08 -7.40
CA PRO A 39 -9.13 6.73 -7.62
C PRO A 39 -7.62 6.63 -7.31
N GLY A 40 -7.13 5.39 -7.32
CA GLY A 40 -5.69 5.11 -7.42
C GLY A 40 -5.22 4.17 -6.32
N SER A 41 -3.98 4.34 -5.86
CA SER A 41 -3.35 3.34 -4.98
C SER A 41 -4.05 3.20 -3.62
N GLN A 42 -4.25 1.93 -3.23
CA GLN A 42 -4.71 1.49 -1.90
C GLN A 42 -3.74 1.86 -0.78
N SER A 43 -2.44 1.98 -1.07
CA SER A 43 -1.45 2.36 -0.06
C SER A 43 -1.65 3.78 0.47
N ASN A 44 -2.44 4.59 -0.21
CA ASN A 44 -2.79 5.94 0.24
C ASN A 44 -4.01 5.97 1.15
N ASP A 45 -4.78 4.88 1.26
CA ASP A 45 -6.03 4.87 2.05
C ASP A 45 -5.85 5.26 3.52
N PRO A 46 -4.78 4.84 4.23
CA PRO A 46 -4.59 5.29 5.60
C PRO A 46 -4.38 6.80 5.72
N ALA A 47 -3.78 7.47 4.73
CA ALA A 47 -3.69 8.94 4.74
C ALA A 47 -5.09 9.55 4.83
N PHE A 48 -6.05 9.05 4.04
CA PHE A 48 -7.45 9.51 4.10
C PHE A 48 -8.16 9.14 5.40
N GLY A 49 -7.93 7.94 5.97
CA GLY A 49 -8.60 7.54 7.22
C GLY A 49 -8.07 8.20 8.49
N PHE A 50 -6.76 8.47 8.58
CA PHE A 50 -6.21 9.17 9.74
C PHE A 50 -6.69 10.62 9.84
N MET A 51 -6.92 11.30 8.70
CA MET A 51 -7.52 12.64 8.66
C MET A 51 -8.97 12.70 9.16
N ILE A 52 -9.58 11.54 9.47
CA ILE A 52 -10.96 11.41 9.93
C ILE A 52 -11.04 10.91 11.37
N ASN A 53 -10.07 10.09 11.79
CA ASN A 53 -10.05 9.44 13.10
C ASN A 53 -8.85 9.90 13.97
N SER A 54 -8.29 11.08 13.69
CA SER A 54 -7.13 11.59 14.44
C SER A 54 -7.52 11.94 15.87
N THR A 55 -6.77 11.42 16.84
CA THR A 55 -6.83 11.82 18.26
C THR A 55 -6.33 13.24 18.50
N THR A 56 -5.77 13.91 17.48
CA THR A 56 -5.49 15.35 17.45
C THR A 56 -6.44 16.05 16.47
N PRO A 57 -7.53 16.68 16.97
CA PRO A 57 -8.57 17.32 16.15
C PRO A 57 -8.09 18.44 15.21
N THR A 58 -6.87 18.95 15.42
CA THR A 58 -6.27 20.02 14.61
C THR A 58 -5.87 19.55 13.20
N ASN A 59 -5.67 18.24 12.99
CA ASN A 59 -5.16 17.68 11.73
C ASN A 59 -6.24 16.89 10.95
N ALA A 60 -7.51 17.21 11.19
CA ALA A 60 -8.64 16.55 10.56
C ALA A 60 -9.38 17.48 9.59
N LEU A 61 -9.80 16.94 8.45
CA LEU A 61 -10.62 17.65 7.46
C LEU A 61 -12.07 17.80 7.91
N CYS A 62 -12.55 16.84 8.70
CA CYS A 62 -13.90 16.83 9.23
C CYS A 62 -13.95 17.62 10.54
N LEU A 63 -15.09 18.24 10.84
CA LEU A 63 -15.30 19.06 12.04
C LEU A 63 -15.39 18.25 13.34
N ASP A 64 -15.66 16.95 13.25
CA ASP A 64 -16.01 16.13 14.40
C ASP A 64 -14.83 15.55 15.17
N ASN A 65 -14.97 15.61 16.49
CA ASN A 65 -14.15 14.93 17.49
C ASN A 65 -14.83 13.59 17.81
N PRO A 66 -14.24 12.42 17.51
CA PRO A 66 -14.90 11.14 17.70
C PRO A 66 -15.11 10.87 19.19
N THR A 67 -16.36 10.80 19.64
CA THR A 67 -16.66 10.07 20.88
C THR A 67 -16.45 8.58 20.62
N THR A 68 -15.86 7.88 21.59
CA THR A 68 -15.42 6.47 21.51
C THR A 68 -16.54 5.46 21.23
N THR A 69 -17.79 5.89 21.16
CA THR A 69 -18.98 5.04 20.99
C THR A 69 -19.65 5.17 19.61
N GLY A 70 -19.21 6.09 18.74
CA GLY A 70 -19.78 6.29 17.40
C GLY A 70 -21.22 6.82 17.36
N ALA A 71 -21.79 7.19 18.52
CA ALA A 71 -23.08 7.86 18.61
C ALA A 71 -22.85 9.38 18.60
N GLY A 72 -23.37 10.07 17.59
CA GLY A 72 -23.30 11.53 17.46
C GLY A 72 -22.13 12.08 16.64
N THR A 73 -21.48 11.27 15.80
CA THR A 73 -20.46 11.74 14.85
C THR A 73 -21.09 12.07 13.48
N THR A 74 -20.73 13.22 12.90
CA THR A 74 -21.07 13.66 11.54
C THR A 74 -20.23 12.97 10.46
N THR A 75 -19.16 12.24 10.86
CA THR A 75 -18.38 11.45 9.92
C THR A 75 -18.91 10.03 9.78
N HIS A 76 -19.11 9.62 8.53
CA HIS A 76 -19.61 8.30 8.16
C HIS A 76 -18.75 7.68 7.07
N VAL A 77 -18.40 6.40 7.25
CA VAL A 77 -17.63 5.64 6.26
C VAL A 77 -18.50 4.57 5.61
N TYR A 78 -18.45 4.52 4.28
CA TYR A 78 -19.25 3.67 3.41
C TYR A 78 -18.33 2.71 2.66
N PHE A 79 -18.74 1.45 2.51
CA PHE A 79 -18.04 0.49 1.65
C PHE A 79 -19.00 -0.24 0.73
N HIS A 80 -18.51 -0.58 -0.46
CA HIS A 80 -19.21 -1.47 -1.36
C HIS A 80 -19.13 -2.93 -0.87
N THR A 81 -20.23 -3.68 -0.95
CA THR A 81 -20.25 -5.13 -0.69
C THR A 81 -20.91 -5.89 -1.84
N ALA A 82 -20.33 -7.03 -2.19
CA ALA A 82 -20.86 -7.94 -3.20
C ALA A 82 -21.94 -8.87 -2.60
N GLY A 83 -23.07 -8.31 -2.18
CA GLY A 83 -24.32 -9.06 -1.97
C GLY A 83 -24.60 -9.63 -0.56
N ALA A 84 -23.67 -9.57 0.40
CA ALA A 84 -23.98 -9.88 1.81
C ALA A 84 -23.20 -8.97 2.77
N ALA A 85 -23.93 -8.36 3.72
CA ALA A 85 -23.39 -7.41 4.70
C ALA A 85 -22.35 -8.01 5.67
N SER A 86 -22.27 -9.35 5.80
CA SER A 86 -21.49 -10.02 6.84
C SER A 86 -20.02 -10.29 6.48
N ALA A 87 -19.56 -9.99 5.26
CA ALA A 87 -18.16 -10.11 4.89
C ALA A 87 -17.78 -9.10 3.80
N ALA A 88 -17.02 -8.06 4.16
CA ALA A 88 -16.39 -7.18 3.19
C ALA A 88 -15.24 -7.92 2.49
N VAL A 89 -15.58 -8.84 1.57
CA VAL A 89 -14.60 -9.59 0.75
C VAL A 89 -14.20 -8.85 -0.52
N ASN A 90 -14.91 -7.77 -0.87
CA ASN A 90 -14.67 -6.98 -2.07
C ASN A 90 -14.76 -5.49 -1.72
N ASP A 91 -13.61 -4.86 -1.49
CA ASP A 91 -13.48 -3.47 -1.01
C ASP A 91 -13.16 -2.47 -2.14
N ASN A 92 -13.52 -2.80 -3.38
CA ASN A 92 -13.15 -2.02 -4.57
C ASN A 92 -13.50 -0.53 -4.50
N TYR A 93 -14.54 -0.18 -3.73
CA TYR A 93 -15.02 1.18 -3.56
C TYR A 93 -15.34 1.46 -2.09
N SER A 94 -14.93 2.64 -1.62
CA SER A 94 -15.26 3.16 -0.31
C SER A 94 -15.55 4.65 -0.40
N ALA A 95 -16.28 5.22 0.54
CA ALA A 95 -16.48 6.65 0.60
C ALA A 95 -16.54 7.15 2.04
N ILE A 96 -16.22 8.42 2.21
CA ILE A 96 -16.32 9.14 3.47
C ILE A 96 -17.28 10.30 3.26
N TYR A 97 -18.20 10.46 4.19
CA TYR A 97 -19.05 11.63 4.32
C TYR A 97 -18.73 12.34 5.62
N CYS A 98 -18.57 13.66 5.63
CA CYS A 98 -18.53 14.43 6.87
C CYS A 98 -18.87 15.91 6.66
N ASN A 99 -19.07 16.65 7.76
CA ASN A 99 -19.12 18.10 7.72
C ASN A 99 -17.71 18.70 7.84
N THR A 100 -17.43 19.73 7.05
CA THR A 100 -16.20 20.53 7.05
C THR A 100 -16.55 22.02 6.98
N ASP A 101 -15.57 22.93 7.10
CA ASP A 101 -15.78 24.38 7.02
C ASP A 101 -14.51 25.11 6.54
N ASP A 102 -14.57 26.45 6.44
CA ASP A 102 -13.47 27.29 6.00
C ASP A 102 -12.26 27.34 6.95
N THR A 103 -12.43 26.87 8.20
CA THR A 103 -11.34 26.74 9.18
C THR A 103 -10.53 25.46 8.96
N LYS A 104 -11.18 24.40 8.47
CA LYS A 104 -10.55 23.13 8.09
C LYS A 104 -10.05 23.14 6.66
N ILE A 105 -10.77 23.80 5.76
CA ILE A 105 -10.45 23.89 4.34
C ILE A 105 -10.46 25.37 3.95
N PRO A 106 -9.32 26.07 4.09
CA PRO A 106 -9.21 27.47 3.72
C PRO A 106 -9.63 27.71 2.25
N GLY A 107 -10.47 28.71 2.04
CA GLY A 107 -10.97 29.08 0.71
C GLY A 107 -12.29 28.44 0.29
N LEU A 108 -12.94 27.63 1.16
CA LEU A 108 -14.31 27.19 0.89
C LEU A 108 -15.29 28.36 0.80
N THR A 109 -16.15 28.30 -0.21
CA THR A 109 -17.22 29.28 -0.45
C THR A 109 -18.58 28.60 -0.59
N GLY A 110 -19.67 29.32 -0.31
CA GLY A 110 -21.04 28.83 -0.55
C GLY A 110 -21.58 27.82 0.47
N GLY A 111 -20.85 27.55 1.56
CA GLY A 111 -21.36 26.78 2.69
C GLY A 111 -22.44 27.53 3.49
N THR A 112 -23.19 26.80 4.31
CA THR A 112 -24.30 27.35 5.11
C THR A 112 -23.87 27.63 6.55
N GLY A 113 -24.30 28.75 7.13
CA GLY A 113 -23.99 29.10 8.52
C GLY A 113 -22.66 29.85 8.70
N ALA A 114 -22.23 30.02 9.96
CA ALA A 114 -20.91 30.57 10.26
C ALA A 114 -19.82 29.64 9.73
N HIS A 115 -18.68 30.19 9.29
CA HIS A 115 -17.52 29.43 8.77
C HIS A 115 -17.79 28.65 7.47
N HIS A 116 -18.89 28.89 6.75
CA HIS A 116 -19.19 28.18 5.50
C HIS A 116 -19.23 26.64 5.65
N THR A 117 -19.93 26.14 6.68
CA THR A 117 -20.09 24.69 6.88
C THR A 117 -20.60 24.00 5.62
N THR A 118 -19.91 22.94 5.22
CA THR A 118 -20.07 22.23 3.95
C THR A 118 -20.10 20.72 4.18
N ARG A 119 -21.06 20.04 3.54
CA ARG A 119 -21.13 18.57 3.51
C ARG A 119 -20.19 18.01 2.45
N LEU A 120 -19.13 17.34 2.89
CA LEU A 120 -18.07 16.77 2.05
C LEU A 120 -18.27 15.28 1.83
N TRP A 121 -18.12 14.85 0.57
CA TRP A 121 -18.06 13.45 0.15
C TRP A 121 -16.72 13.16 -0.54
N ILE A 122 -15.98 12.18 -0.03
CA ILE A 122 -14.75 11.68 -0.66
C ILE A 122 -14.97 10.23 -1.05
N SER A 123 -15.12 9.96 -2.34
CA SER A 123 -15.24 8.61 -2.88
C SER A 123 -13.89 8.10 -3.37
N ARG A 124 -13.54 6.89 -2.97
CA ARG A 124 -12.29 6.20 -3.29
C ARG A 124 -12.59 4.99 -4.17
N ARG A 125 -11.77 4.78 -5.18
CA ARG A 125 -11.73 3.57 -6.00
C ARG A 125 -10.35 2.93 -5.90
N ARG A 126 -10.32 1.66 -5.52
CA ARG A 126 -9.10 0.88 -5.26
C ARG A 126 -8.67 -0.02 -6.42
N LEU A 127 -9.51 -0.15 -7.43
CA LEU A 127 -9.25 -0.98 -8.62
C LEU A 127 -8.28 -0.31 -9.60
N GLY A 128 -7.39 -1.11 -10.19
CA GLY A 128 -6.54 -0.72 -11.32
C GLY A 128 -5.25 0.01 -10.96
N ALA A 129 -4.88 0.03 -9.68
CA ALA A 129 -3.64 0.61 -9.19
C ALA A 129 -3.44 2.10 -9.56
N SER A 130 -2.20 2.59 -9.43
CA SER A 130 -1.85 4.01 -9.61
C SER A 130 -2.08 4.51 -11.03
N PHE A 131 -1.68 3.73 -12.04
CA PHE A 131 -1.83 4.10 -13.44
C PHE A 131 -3.28 4.39 -13.82
N VAL A 132 -4.24 3.51 -13.45
CA VAL A 132 -5.65 3.71 -13.86
C VAL A 132 -6.24 4.97 -13.21
N GLY A 133 -5.80 5.33 -12.00
CA GLY A 133 -6.21 6.59 -11.40
C GLY A 133 -5.68 7.80 -12.17
N LEU A 134 -4.38 7.79 -12.48
CA LEU A 134 -3.73 8.85 -13.24
C LEU A 134 -4.31 8.97 -14.66
N ASP A 135 -4.55 7.86 -15.36
CA ASP A 135 -5.19 7.82 -16.69
C ASP A 135 -6.58 8.47 -16.67
N ALA A 136 -7.37 8.23 -15.61
CA ALA A 136 -8.68 8.85 -15.47
C ALA A 136 -8.64 10.38 -15.38
N VAL A 137 -7.62 10.92 -14.72
CA VAL A 137 -7.46 12.38 -14.60
C VAL A 137 -6.78 12.97 -15.84
N ALA A 138 -5.70 12.36 -16.31
CA ALA A 138 -4.90 12.82 -17.44
C ALA A 138 -5.66 12.70 -18.77
N ASN A 139 -6.33 11.57 -19.01
CA ASN A 139 -6.97 11.25 -20.28
C ASN A 139 -8.51 11.30 -20.22
N GLY A 140 -9.10 11.60 -19.06
CA GLY A 140 -10.54 11.75 -18.90
C GLY A 140 -11.32 10.42 -18.90
N THR A 141 -10.65 9.29 -18.66
CA THR A 141 -11.30 7.98 -18.54
C THR A 141 -12.34 8.02 -17.41
N LEU A 142 -13.61 7.77 -17.74
CA LEU A 142 -14.68 7.71 -16.75
C LEU A 142 -14.61 6.39 -15.98
N LEU A 143 -14.79 6.46 -14.65
CA LEU A 143 -14.67 5.32 -13.75
C LEU A 143 -15.95 5.09 -12.95
N THR A 144 -15.95 3.98 -12.20
CA THR A 144 -17.04 3.58 -11.30
C THR A 144 -16.70 3.94 -9.86
N TYR A 145 -17.67 4.49 -9.12
CA TYR A 145 -17.50 4.88 -7.72
C TYR A 145 -18.74 4.58 -6.88
N LEU A 146 -18.60 4.64 -5.56
CA LEU A 146 -19.75 4.98 -4.72
C LEU A 146 -20.09 6.45 -4.99
N LYS A 147 -21.19 6.66 -5.72
CA LYS A 147 -21.83 7.96 -5.84
C LYS A 147 -22.58 8.24 -4.53
N ASP A 148 -22.87 9.52 -4.27
CA ASP A 148 -23.52 10.02 -3.06
C ASP A 148 -24.56 9.06 -2.41
N PRO A 149 -24.79 9.18 -1.09
CA PRO A 149 -25.67 8.27 -0.37
C PRO A 149 -27.15 8.33 -0.83
N THR A 150 -27.55 9.34 -1.59
CA THR A 150 -28.91 9.42 -2.16
C THR A 150 -29.08 8.54 -3.39
N THR A 151 -27.99 8.15 -4.06
CA THR A 151 -28.01 7.29 -5.25
C THR A 151 -27.51 5.87 -4.98
N ALA A 152 -26.79 5.63 -3.89
CA ALA A 152 -26.32 4.31 -3.49
C ALA A 152 -27.32 3.57 -2.60
N VAL A 153 -27.60 2.29 -2.90
CA VAL A 153 -28.37 1.41 -1.99
C VAL A 153 -27.44 0.97 -0.86
N CYS A 154 -27.43 1.74 0.22
CA CYS A 154 -26.69 1.44 1.43
C CYS A 154 -27.59 0.86 2.53
N SER A 155 -27.00 0.34 3.61
CA SER A 155 -27.69 -0.07 4.83
C SER A 155 -26.75 0.16 6.01
N ALA A 156 -27.27 0.61 7.15
CA ALA A 156 -26.48 0.75 8.36
C ALA A 156 -25.77 -0.57 8.71
N PHE A 157 -24.49 -0.47 9.04
CA PHE A 157 -23.65 -1.59 9.35
C PHE A 157 -22.56 -1.15 10.34
N ASN A 158 -22.18 -2.00 11.27
CA ASN A 158 -21.02 -1.73 12.12
C ASN A 158 -20.02 -2.86 11.93
N GLY A 159 -18.87 -2.52 11.36
CA GLY A 159 -17.76 -3.45 11.30
C GLY A 159 -16.45 -2.76 11.05
N SER A 160 -15.44 -3.58 10.84
CA SER A 160 -14.08 -3.13 10.57
C SER A 160 -13.56 -3.76 9.28
N TYR A 161 -12.66 -3.05 8.61
CA TYR A 161 -11.98 -3.53 7.40
C TYR A 161 -10.50 -3.17 7.46
N ALA A 162 -9.63 -4.09 7.03
CA ALA A 162 -8.19 -3.85 6.99
C ALA A 162 -7.72 -3.43 5.58
N SER A 163 -7.31 -2.16 5.37
CA SER A 163 -6.67 -1.67 4.12
C SER A 163 -5.27 -1.16 4.39
N GLY A 164 -4.30 -1.45 3.52
CA GLY A 164 -2.98 -0.81 3.58
C GLY A 164 -2.30 -0.88 4.96
N GLY A 165 -2.53 -1.97 5.70
CA GLY A 165 -2.07 -2.17 7.08
C GLY A 165 -3.00 -1.63 8.18
N ALA A 166 -3.89 -0.68 7.88
CA ALA A 166 -4.79 -0.04 8.84
C ALA A 166 -6.17 -0.70 8.94
N THR A 167 -6.79 -0.63 10.12
CA THR A 167 -8.18 -1.05 10.34
C THR A 167 -9.10 0.18 10.35
N PHE A 168 -10.06 0.23 9.44
CA PHE A 168 -11.06 1.28 9.32
C PHE A 168 -12.39 0.76 9.87
N GLN A 169 -13.02 1.55 10.74
CA GLN A 169 -14.41 1.32 11.13
C GLN A 169 -15.31 1.87 10.03
N TRP A 170 -16.43 1.20 9.76
CA TRP A 170 -17.40 1.66 8.78
C TRP A 170 -18.82 1.48 9.26
N ASN A 171 -19.65 2.43 8.80
CA ASN A 171 -21.00 2.66 9.32
C ASN A 171 -22.08 2.21 8.33
N TYR A 172 -21.71 2.01 7.05
CA TYR A 172 -22.68 1.75 6.00
C TYR A 172 -22.17 0.79 4.92
N SER A 173 -23.00 -0.21 4.60
CA SER A 173 -22.78 -1.17 3.52
C SER A 173 -23.61 -0.86 2.30
N CYS A 174 -22.94 -0.62 1.17
CA CYS A 174 -23.54 -0.22 -0.09
C CYS A 174 -23.43 -1.34 -1.13
N THR A 175 -24.50 -1.59 -1.87
CA THR A 175 -24.52 -2.64 -2.92
C THR A 175 -24.39 -2.07 -4.32
N THR A 176 -24.60 -0.76 -4.48
CA THR A 176 -24.56 -0.08 -5.79
C THR A 176 -23.29 0.73 -5.95
N ALA A 177 -22.60 0.55 -7.08
CA ALA A 177 -21.56 1.44 -7.55
C ALA A 177 -21.98 2.03 -8.91
N THR A 178 -21.74 3.32 -9.11
CA THR A 178 -22.20 4.06 -10.29
C THR A 178 -21.06 4.26 -11.29
N PRO A 179 -21.20 3.80 -12.54
CA PRO A 179 -20.21 4.03 -13.60
C PRO A 179 -20.33 5.43 -14.21
N GLY A 180 -19.36 5.80 -15.05
CA GLY A 180 -19.45 7.02 -15.88
C GLY A 180 -19.11 8.32 -15.15
N ILE A 181 -18.32 8.26 -14.07
CA ILE A 181 -17.96 9.43 -13.27
C ILE A 181 -16.52 9.82 -13.56
N ALA A 182 -16.28 11.11 -13.82
CA ALA A 182 -14.94 11.67 -14.00
C ALA A 182 -14.22 11.77 -12.65
N ALA A 183 -12.93 11.43 -12.64
CA ALA A 183 -12.08 11.59 -11.47
C ALA A 183 -11.79 13.08 -11.20
N THR A 184 -11.85 13.50 -9.94
CA THR A 184 -11.49 14.87 -9.53
C THR A 184 -9.99 15.04 -9.38
N ALA A 185 -9.34 14.04 -8.79
CA ALA A 185 -7.90 13.93 -8.60
C ALA A 185 -7.54 12.45 -8.60
N ALA A 186 -6.26 12.10 -8.60
CA ALA A 186 -5.80 10.72 -8.50
C ALA A 186 -4.65 10.60 -7.51
N THR A 187 -4.60 9.46 -6.80
CA THR A 187 -3.48 9.14 -5.92
C THR A 187 -2.61 8.05 -6.49
N SER A 188 -1.30 8.17 -6.33
CA SER A 188 -0.31 7.21 -6.81
C SER A 188 0.73 6.92 -5.74
N ASP A 189 1.44 5.79 -5.83
CA ASP A 189 2.58 5.46 -4.94
C ASP A 189 3.88 6.16 -5.35
N VAL A 190 3.88 6.75 -6.53
CA VAL A 190 4.97 7.53 -7.13
C VAL A 190 4.40 8.69 -7.92
N THR A 191 5.23 9.66 -8.25
CA THR A 191 4.84 10.84 -9.01
C THR A 191 4.51 10.46 -10.48
N PRO A 192 3.65 11.23 -11.18
CA PRO A 192 3.10 10.82 -12.48
C PRO A 192 4.13 10.77 -13.62
N ASP A 193 5.26 11.44 -13.47
CA ASP A 193 6.36 11.56 -14.45
C ASP A 193 7.00 10.23 -14.85
N VAL A 194 6.85 9.16 -14.07
CA VAL A 194 7.40 7.84 -14.38
C VAL A 194 6.41 6.87 -15.03
N PHE A 195 5.15 7.26 -15.22
CA PHE A 195 4.12 6.41 -15.84
C PHE A 195 4.16 6.47 -17.36
N HIS A 196 5.32 6.11 -17.92
CA HIS A 196 5.53 5.94 -19.35
C HIS A 196 6.40 4.71 -19.62
N GLY A 197 6.29 4.18 -20.85
CA GLY A 197 7.00 2.97 -21.25
C GLY A 197 6.32 1.67 -20.80
N VAL A 198 6.83 0.54 -21.31
CA VAL A 198 6.11 -0.74 -21.34
C VAL A 198 5.81 -1.35 -19.95
N ASP A 199 6.64 -1.11 -18.95
CA ASP A 199 6.51 -1.74 -17.62
C ASP A 199 5.76 -0.87 -16.60
N ASN A 200 5.72 0.44 -16.81
CA ASN A 200 5.04 1.40 -15.93
C ASN A 200 3.61 1.73 -16.38
N VAL A 201 3.21 1.27 -17.55
CA VAL A 201 1.91 1.53 -18.15
C VAL A 201 1.13 0.24 -18.28
N THR A 202 -0.18 0.28 -18.04
CA THR A 202 -1.03 -0.88 -18.28
C THR A 202 -0.99 -1.26 -19.77
N PRO A 203 -0.82 -2.54 -20.15
CA PRO A 203 -0.68 -2.93 -21.56
C PRO A 203 -1.84 -2.43 -22.43
N GLY A 204 -1.50 -1.88 -23.60
CA GLY A 204 -2.47 -1.31 -24.54
C GLY A 204 -3.01 0.08 -24.15
N LYS A 205 -2.46 0.71 -23.11
CA LYS A 205 -2.76 2.10 -22.74
C LYS A 205 -1.63 3.04 -23.18
N ALA A 206 -1.99 4.32 -23.34
CA ALA A 206 -1.03 5.37 -23.62
C ALA A 206 -0.28 5.77 -22.34
N ASP A 207 0.92 6.32 -22.51
CA ASP A 207 1.69 6.92 -21.43
C ASP A 207 0.91 8.08 -20.77
N ILE A 208 1.21 8.34 -19.50
CA ILE A 208 0.69 9.52 -18.80
C ILE A 208 1.57 10.72 -19.16
N ASP A 209 0.98 11.72 -19.82
CA ASP A 209 1.63 13.02 -19.97
C ASP A 209 1.46 13.83 -18.67
N ALA A 210 2.50 13.77 -17.83
CA ALA A 210 2.54 14.48 -16.55
C ALA A 210 2.47 16.01 -16.69
N ALA A 211 2.72 16.58 -17.87
CA ALA A 211 2.56 18.02 -18.12
C ALA A 211 1.08 18.43 -18.17
N THR A 212 0.17 17.50 -18.47
CA THR A 212 -1.28 17.75 -18.46
C THR A 212 -1.89 17.78 -17.05
N LEU A 213 -1.12 17.39 -16.04
CA LEU A 213 -1.50 17.44 -14.62
C LEU A 213 -0.91 18.71 -14.02
N ASP A 214 -1.72 19.76 -13.93
CA ASP A 214 -1.27 21.07 -13.43
C ASP A 214 -0.75 21.00 -11.99
N ASN A 215 -1.40 20.18 -11.17
CA ASN A 215 -1.14 20.06 -9.74
C ASN A 215 -0.60 18.66 -9.44
N LYS A 216 0.63 18.58 -8.91
CA LYS A 216 1.33 17.33 -8.59
C LYS A 216 2.04 17.47 -7.25
N TYR A 217 1.50 16.86 -6.21
CA TYR A 217 2.04 16.97 -4.85
C TYR A 217 2.47 15.61 -4.34
N ALA A 218 3.73 15.51 -3.92
CA ALA A 218 4.20 14.39 -3.13
C ALA A 218 3.75 14.57 -1.68
N LEU A 219 2.97 13.63 -1.17
CA LEU A 219 2.41 13.69 0.19
C LEU A 219 3.43 13.18 1.22
N GLY A 220 4.24 12.19 0.84
CA GLY A 220 5.26 11.58 1.70
C GLY A 220 6.10 10.56 0.94
N GLY A 221 7.14 10.05 1.58
CA GLY A 221 7.85 8.86 1.13
C GLY A 221 7.18 7.60 1.69
N HIS A 222 6.85 6.65 0.82
CA HIS A 222 6.39 5.32 1.18
C HIS A 222 7.56 4.34 1.08
N ILE A 223 7.93 3.76 2.22
CA ILE A 223 9.01 2.78 2.34
C ILE A 223 8.49 1.43 1.87
N ILE A 224 9.00 0.99 0.72
CA ILE A 224 8.64 -0.27 0.08
C ILE A 224 9.78 -1.25 0.31
N GLY A 225 9.45 -2.52 0.53
CA GLY A 225 10.42 -3.56 0.77
C GLY A 225 10.41 -4.62 -0.33
N THR A 226 11.45 -5.44 -0.29
CA THR A 226 11.54 -6.69 -1.07
C THR A 226 11.27 -7.86 -0.13
N PRO A 227 10.03 -8.34 -0.01
CA PRO A 227 9.78 -9.58 0.70
C PRO A 227 10.26 -10.79 -0.08
N VAL A 228 10.72 -11.80 0.66
CA VAL A 228 10.97 -13.14 0.15
C VAL A 228 10.23 -14.15 1.02
N THR A 229 9.92 -15.32 0.47
CA THR A 229 9.37 -16.45 1.26
C THR A 229 10.20 -16.70 2.51
N LEU A 230 9.58 -17.11 3.62
CA LEU A 230 10.28 -17.34 4.88
C LEU A 230 11.42 -18.36 4.71
N LYS A 231 11.19 -19.41 3.92
CA LYS A 231 12.21 -20.42 3.62
C LYS A 231 13.38 -19.86 2.82
N LEU A 232 13.15 -19.01 1.81
CA LEU A 232 14.23 -18.29 1.12
C LEU A 232 14.96 -17.32 2.06
N ARG A 233 14.24 -16.60 2.91
CA ARG A 233 14.86 -15.69 3.90
C ARG A 233 15.80 -16.46 4.83
N ASN A 234 15.39 -17.64 5.30
CA ASN A 234 16.22 -18.49 6.15
C ASN A 234 17.43 -19.06 5.39
N ALA A 235 17.25 -19.45 4.13
CA ALA A 235 18.34 -19.87 3.25
C ALA A 235 19.40 -18.76 3.06
N LEU A 236 18.97 -17.54 2.72
CA LEU A 236 19.85 -16.37 2.58
C LEU A 236 20.56 -16.05 3.89
N GLN A 237 19.85 -16.09 5.01
CA GLN A 237 20.45 -15.86 6.32
C GLN A 237 21.53 -16.90 6.63
N TYR A 238 21.26 -18.18 6.40
CA TYR A 238 22.23 -19.24 6.63
C TYR A 238 23.48 -19.06 5.75
N ALA A 239 23.28 -18.88 4.44
CA ALA A 239 24.39 -18.67 3.50
C ALA A 239 25.29 -17.48 3.90
N GLN A 240 24.67 -16.40 4.38
CA GLN A 240 25.37 -15.19 4.82
C GLN A 240 26.03 -15.32 6.19
N ILE A 241 25.53 -16.19 7.07
CA ILE A 241 26.25 -16.57 8.29
C ILE A 241 27.51 -17.37 7.93
N GLN A 242 27.37 -18.35 7.02
CA GLN A 242 28.47 -19.23 6.63
C GLN A 242 29.60 -18.51 5.88
N ASN A 243 29.28 -17.47 5.10
CA ASN A 243 30.27 -16.67 4.38
C ASN A 243 30.80 -15.46 5.18
N GLY A 244 30.29 -15.24 6.40
CA GLY A 244 30.70 -14.17 7.28
C GLY A 244 30.13 -12.77 6.97
N SER A 245 29.21 -12.62 6.00
CA SER A 245 28.56 -11.33 5.74
C SER A 245 27.47 -10.98 6.77
N LEU A 246 26.97 -11.98 7.50
CA LEU A 246 26.21 -11.80 8.74
C LEU A 246 27.04 -12.24 9.94
N PRO A 247 26.83 -11.65 11.14
CA PRO A 247 27.51 -12.06 12.35
C PRO A 247 27.30 -13.56 12.65
N GLY A 248 28.36 -14.25 13.08
CA GLY A 248 28.27 -15.66 13.51
C GLY A 248 27.40 -15.88 14.75
N SER A 249 27.03 -14.83 15.47
CA SER A 249 26.05 -14.85 16.56
C SER A 249 24.60 -14.91 16.08
N CYS A 250 24.35 -14.70 14.79
CA CYS A 250 23.04 -14.88 14.20
C CYS A 250 22.71 -16.36 14.06
N THR A 251 21.45 -16.69 14.31
CA THR A 251 20.89 -18.02 14.08
C THR A 251 19.83 -17.93 13.00
N VAL A 252 19.60 -19.04 12.29
CA VAL A 252 18.53 -19.12 11.30
C VAL A 252 17.18 -18.81 11.97
N GLY A 253 16.39 -17.92 11.35
CA GLY A 253 15.14 -17.39 11.88
C GLY A 253 15.29 -16.18 12.82
N ASN A 254 16.51 -15.74 13.17
CA ASN A 254 16.70 -14.57 14.04
C ASN A 254 16.28 -13.27 13.32
N GLU A 255 15.39 -12.48 13.91
CA GLU A 255 14.76 -11.29 13.32
C GLU A 255 15.34 -9.95 13.79
N THR A 256 16.47 -9.97 14.49
CA THR A 256 17.16 -8.73 14.91
C THR A 256 17.69 -7.96 13.70
N PRO A 257 17.82 -6.61 13.79
CA PRO A 257 18.39 -5.78 12.73
C PRO A 257 19.69 -6.34 12.13
N ALA A 258 20.60 -6.83 12.97
CA ALA A 258 21.89 -7.36 12.56
C ALA A 258 21.77 -8.65 11.74
N CYS A 259 20.73 -9.46 11.98
CA CYS A 259 20.58 -10.79 11.41
C CYS A 259 19.66 -10.85 10.19
N VAL A 260 18.99 -9.76 9.80
CA VAL A 260 18.23 -9.72 8.54
C VAL A 260 19.20 -9.86 7.36
N PRO A 261 18.99 -10.82 6.43
CA PRO A 261 19.87 -11.01 5.28
C PRO A 261 19.74 -9.86 4.28
N ASN A 262 20.73 -9.76 3.39
CA ASN A 262 20.88 -8.68 2.44
C ASN A 262 21.03 -9.15 0.99
N LEU A 263 20.44 -8.43 0.04
CA LEU A 263 20.84 -8.51 -1.37
C LEU A 263 21.30 -7.15 -1.87
N SER A 264 22.21 -7.14 -2.84
CA SER A 264 22.59 -5.88 -3.48
C SER A 264 21.49 -5.38 -4.39
N LYS A 265 21.45 -4.07 -4.63
CA LYS A 265 20.54 -3.45 -5.60
C LYS A 265 20.66 -4.09 -6.98
N GLU A 266 21.88 -4.38 -7.43
CA GLU A 266 22.19 -5.01 -8.72
C GLU A 266 21.66 -6.46 -8.78
N SER A 267 21.73 -7.18 -7.66
CA SER A 267 21.14 -8.52 -7.55
C SER A 267 19.62 -8.46 -7.70
N LEU A 268 18.97 -7.47 -7.08
CA LEU A 268 17.54 -7.26 -7.23
C LEU A 268 17.16 -6.88 -8.66
N VAL A 269 17.90 -5.96 -9.30
CA VAL A 269 17.68 -5.62 -10.72
C VAL A 269 17.80 -6.88 -11.58
N SER A 270 18.82 -7.71 -11.35
CA SER A 270 19.04 -8.93 -12.13
C SER A 270 17.94 -9.98 -11.91
N LEU A 271 17.43 -10.11 -10.68
CA LEU A 271 16.29 -10.97 -10.36
C LEU A 271 15.00 -10.46 -11.04
N PHE A 272 14.62 -9.20 -10.82
CA PHE A 272 13.36 -8.65 -11.34
C PHE A 272 13.33 -8.46 -12.86
N SER A 273 14.49 -8.34 -13.50
CA SER A 273 14.62 -8.35 -14.97
C SER A 273 14.70 -9.76 -15.56
N GLY A 274 14.79 -10.80 -14.73
CA GLY A 274 14.90 -12.20 -15.16
C GLY A 274 16.27 -12.58 -15.70
N GLN A 275 17.30 -11.74 -15.53
CA GLN A 275 18.68 -12.05 -15.86
C GLN A 275 19.26 -13.12 -14.92
N ILE A 276 18.76 -13.18 -13.68
CA ILE A 276 18.93 -14.33 -12.80
C ILE A 276 17.59 -15.04 -12.68
N ALA A 277 17.51 -16.23 -13.28
CA ALA A 277 16.32 -17.07 -13.30
C ALA A 277 16.44 -18.32 -12.41
N ASP A 278 17.63 -18.57 -11.83
CA ASP A 278 17.89 -19.74 -10.98
C ASP A 278 18.74 -19.33 -9.75
N TRP A 279 18.30 -19.71 -8.56
CA TRP A 279 18.95 -19.45 -7.28
C TRP A 279 20.32 -20.11 -7.14
N SER A 280 20.62 -21.13 -7.92
CA SER A 280 21.96 -21.74 -8.03
C SER A 280 23.00 -20.78 -8.62
N THR A 281 22.57 -19.68 -9.23
CA THR A 281 23.45 -18.59 -9.67
C THR A 281 24.11 -17.87 -8.49
N PHE A 282 23.42 -17.79 -7.34
CA PHE A 282 23.98 -17.19 -6.15
C PHE A 282 24.98 -18.16 -5.53
N LYS A 283 26.20 -17.68 -5.34
CA LYS A 283 27.29 -18.45 -4.74
C LYS A 283 27.85 -17.75 -3.52
N VAL A 284 28.24 -18.54 -2.54
CA VAL A 284 28.95 -18.09 -1.35
C VAL A 284 30.24 -18.87 -1.18
N LYS A 285 31.29 -18.20 -0.69
CA LYS A 285 32.54 -18.86 -0.31
C LYS A 285 32.46 -19.35 1.13
N VAL A 286 32.58 -20.66 1.32
CA VAL A 286 32.63 -21.30 2.64
C VAL A 286 33.89 -22.16 2.70
N GLY A 287 34.80 -21.85 3.63
CA GLY A 287 36.08 -22.56 3.72
C GLY A 287 36.94 -22.45 2.45
N GLY A 288 36.77 -21.38 1.66
CA GLY A 288 37.48 -21.17 0.39
C GLY A 288 36.84 -21.83 -0.84
N VAL A 289 35.77 -22.61 -0.66
CA VAL A 289 35.05 -23.30 -1.75
C VAL A 289 33.79 -22.52 -2.11
N ASP A 290 33.55 -22.33 -3.41
CA ASP A 290 32.30 -21.76 -3.90
C ASP A 290 31.18 -22.82 -3.82
N LYS A 291 30.11 -22.49 -3.09
CA LYS A 291 28.87 -23.28 -3.04
C LYS A 291 27.71 -22.44 -3.52
N THR A 292 26.83 -23.02 -4.30
CA THR A 292 25.56 -22.40 -4.70
C THR A 292 24.63 -22.28 -3.49
N LEU A 293 23.63 -21.39 -3.57
CA LEU A 293 22.64 -21.21 -2.49
C LEU A 293 21.89 -22.51 -2.14
N PRO A 294 21.42 -23.33 -3.10
CA PRO A 294 20.82 -24.63 -2.79
C PRO A 294 21.79 -25.61 -2.13
N GLU A 295 23.05 -25.69 -2.60
CA GLU A 295 24.05 -26.60 -2.01
C GLU A 295 24.37 -26.26 -0.55
N ILE A 296 24.58 -24.98 -0.22
CA ILE A 296 24.85 -24.59 1.16
C ILE A 296 23.63 -24.82 2.06
N VAL A 297 22.41 -24.62 1.55
CA VAL A 297 21.20 -24.94 2.32
C VAL A 297 21.11 -26.44 2.59
N HIS A 298 21.40 -27.28 1.59
CA HIS A 298 21.40 -28.73 1.75
C HIS A 298 22.39 -29.18 2.83
N ASP A 299 23.60 -28.62 2.88
CA ASP A 299 24.54 -28.89 3.97
C ASP A 299 23.93 -28.56 5.35
N GLY A 300 23.24 -27.42 5.46
CA GLY A 300 22.55 -27.01 6.67
C GLY A 300 21.40 -27.94 7.07
N VAL A 301 20.65 -28.46 6.10
CA VAL A 301 19.59 -29.45 6.31
C VAL A 301 20.18 -30.77 6.82
N VAL A 302 21.25 -31.27 6.20
CA VAL A 302 21.98 -32.47 6.65
C VAL A 302 22.55 -32.29 8.06
N ALA A 303 23.01 -31.07 8.39
CA ALA A 303 23.46 -30.69 9.72
C ALA A 303 22.31 -30.40 10.72
N ALA A 304 21.05 -30.62 10.33
CA ALA A 304 19.86 -30.41 11.15
C ALA A 304 19.71 -28.98 11.71
N VAL A 305 20.14 -27.97 10.95
CA VAL A 305 19.95 -26.56 11.32
C VAL A 305 18.44 -26.22 11.31
N PRO A 306 17.86 -25.79 12.43
CA PRO A 306 16.43 -25.51 12.50
C PRO A 306 15.98 -24.42 11.52
N GLY A 307 14.82 -24.64 10.88
CA GLY A 307 14.20 -23.66 9.99
C GLY A 307 14.74 -23.64 8.56
N LEU A 308 15.67 -24.54 8.21
CA LEU A 308 16.07 -24.81 6.83
C LEU A 308 15.29 -25.98 6.24
N SER A 309 15.09 -25.91 4.92
CA SER A 309 14.54 -26.99 4.12
C SER A 309 15.07 -26.88 2.70
N ASP A 310 15.37 -28.02 2.08
CA ASP A 310 15.78 -28.08 0.68
C ASP A 310 14.68 -27.49 -0.21
N PRO A 311 15.02 -26.62 -1.18
CA PRO A 311 14.04 -26.14 -2.14
C PRO A 311 13.62 -27.30 -3.06
N LEU A 312 12.34 -27.35 -3.43
CA LEU A 312 11.84 -28.37 -4.36
C LEU A 312 12.44 -28.17 -5.77
N ASP A 313 12.65 -26.91 -6.15
CA ASP A 313 13.37 -26.51 -7.34
C ASP A 313 14.12 -25.19 -7.10
N THR A 314 15.05 -24.90 -7.98
CA THR A 314 15.98 -23.76 -7.84
C THR A 314 15.55 -22.54 -8.66
N THR A 315 14.39 -22.56 -9.30
CA THR A 315 13.89 -21.47 -10.14
C THR A 315 13.64 -20.23 -9.31
N VAL A 316 13.92 -19.06 -9.88
CA VAL A 316 13.49 -17.78 -9.31
C VAL A 316 12.02 -17.58 -9.62
N HIS A 317 11.20 -17.64 -8.56
CA HIS A 317 9.79 -17.29 -8.63
C HIS A 317 9.57 -15.84 -8.21
N ILE A 318 8.80 -15.09 -9.00
CA ILE A 318 8.55 -13.67 -8.77
C ILE A 318 7.04 -13.47 -8.63
N CYS A 319 6.60 -13.11 -7.43
CA CYS A 319 5.25 -12.59 -7.24
C CYS A 319 5.31 -11.07 -7.47
N ARG A 320 4.72 -10.57 -8.55
CA ARG A 320 4.69 -9.12 -8.81
C ARG A 320 3.31 -8.64 -9.19
N ARG A 321 3.14 -7.32 -9.15
CA ARG A 321 1.89 -6.68 -9.54
C ARG A 321 1.79 -6.54 -11.06
N GLU A 322 0.59 -6.24 -11.52
CA GLU A 322 0.34 -5.83 -12.90
C GLU A 322 1.13 -4.56 -13.28
N ASN A 323 1.45 -4.37 -14.56
CA ASN A 323 2.10 -3.15 -15.03
C ASN A 323 1.24 -1.91 -14.74
N GLY A 324 1.89 -0.83 -14.31
CA GLY A 324 1.23 0.38 -13.80
C GLY A 324 0.82 0.35 -12.33
N ALA A 325 1.15 -0.73 -11.59
CA ALA A 325 1.00 -0.74 -10.14
C ALA A 325 2.09 0.09 -9.46
N GLY A 326 1.69 1.09 -8.66
CA GLY A 326 2.63 2.12 -8.20
C GLY A 326 3.79 1.60 -7.34
N GLN A 327 3.59 0.56 -6.52
CA GLN A 327 4.70 -0.04 -5.76
C GLN A 327 5.74 -0.69 -6.68
N GLN A 328 5.28 -1.30 -7.77
CA GLN A 328 6.16 -1.82 -8.81
C GLN A 328 6.85 -0.69 -9.55
N VAL A 329 6.13 0.39 -9.88
CA VAL A 329 6.72 1.58 -10.50
C VAL A 329 7.77 2.22 -9.58
N ALA A 330 7.58 2.20 -8.26
CA ALA A 330 8.59 2.66 -7.30
C ALA A 330 9.87 1.82 -7.32
N LEU A 331 9.75 0.48 -7.41
CA LEU A 331 10.91 -0.39 -7.65
C LEU A 331 11.57 -0.04 -8.99
N LEU A 332 10.76 0.12 -10.05
CA LEU A 332 11.27 0.42 -11.37
C LEU A 332 12.06 1.73 -11.38
N ALA A 333 11.52 2.80 -10.83
CA ALA A 333 12.20 4.09 -10.76
C ALA A 333 13.43 4.05 -9.82
N SER A 334 13.26 3.59 -8.58
CA SER A 334 14.31 3.75 -7.54
C SER A 334 15.39 2.66 -7.57
N VAL A 335 15.05 1.45 -8.01
CA VAL A 335 15.97 0.30 -8.06
C VAL A 335 16.40 0.00 -9.48
N MET A 336 15.47 -0.14 -10.43
CA MET A 336 15.81 -0.50 -11.80
C MET A 336 16.18 0.71 -12.68
N GLN A 337 15.93 1.94 -12.22
CA GLN A 337 16.09 3.15 -13.04
C GLN A 337 15.31 3.09 -14.36
N SER A 338 14.08 2.54 -14.29
CA SER A 338 13.13 2.42 -15.40
C SER A 338 11.90 3.30 -15.11
N PRO A 339 11.55 4.23 -16.00
CA PRO A 339 12.02 4.39 -17.38
C PRO A 339 13.17 5.42 -17.50
N CYS A 340 13.78 5.79 -16.37
CA CYS A 340 14.66 6.95 -16.21
C CYS A 340 15.94 6.96 -17.06
N LEU A 341 16.40 5.79 -17.53
CA LEU A 341 17.56 5.65 -18.42
C LEU A 341 17.16 5.45 -19.88
N GLY A 342 15.90 5.67 -20.23
CA GLY A 342 15.37 5.47 -21.58
C GLY A 342 15.58 4.03 -22.06
N THR A 343 16.19 3.87 -23.23
CA THR A 343 16.45 2.54 -23.81
C THR A 343 17.46 1.70 -23.04
N SER A 344 18.22 2.30 -22.12
CA SER A 344 19.18 1.59 -21.26
C SER A 344 18.54 1.06 -19.97
N SER A 345 17.26 1.37 -19.72
CA SER A 345 16.54 0.87 -18.55
C SER A 345 16.34 -0.65 -18.64
N PRO A 346 16.69 -1.42 -17.60
CA PRO A 346 16.28 -2.81 -17.46
C PRO A 346 14.76 -2.94 -17.54
N SER A 347 14.29 -3.91 -18.32
CA SER A 347 12.86 -4.28 -18.38
C SER A 347 12.52 -5.29 -17.30
N LEU A 348 11.27 -5.33 -16.87
CA LEU A 348 10.78 -6.38 -15.98
C LEU A 348 10.67 -7.71 -16.70
N ALA A 349 10.95 -8.78 -15.96
CA ALA A 349 10.61 -10.13 -16.38
C ALA A 349 9.10 -10.23 -16.62
N GLN A 350 8.73 -10.83 -17.75
CA GLN A 350 7.34 -11.10 -18.12
C GLN A 350 7.06 -12.61 -17.98
N PRO A 351 5.80 -13.03 -17.73
CA PRO A 351 5.45 -14.43 -17.71
C PRO A 351 5.79 -15.14 -19.03
N GLY A 352 6.19 -16.41 -18.92
CA GLY A 352 6.69 -17.19 -20.05
C GLY A 352 8.15 -16.92 -20.41
N GLY A 353 8.85 -16.07 -19.65
CA GLY A 353 10.30 -15.91 -19.71
C GLY A 353 11.06 -16.99 -18.91
N PHE A 354 12.36 -16.77 -18.70
CA PHE A 354 13.23 -17.71 -17.97
C PHE A 354 12.93 -17.79 -16.46
N ALA A 355 12.48 -16.69 -15.86
CA ALA A 355 11.98 -16.66 -14.48
C ALA A 355 10.48 -16.97 -14.44
N ASP A 356 10.03 -17.60 -13.36
CA ASP A 356 8.61 -17.89 -13.16
C ASP A 356 7.89 -16.69 -12.53
N VAL A 357 7.30 -15.86 -13.38
CA VAL A 357 6.64 -14.60 -13.00
C VAL A 357 5.14 -14.80 -12.85
N GLN A 358 4.62 -14.41 -11.69
CA GLN A 358 3.20 -14.45 -11.34
C GLN A 358 2.65 -13.03 -11.18
N TYR A 359 1.53 -12.76 -11.84
CA TYR A 359 0.82 -11.48 -11.71
C TYR A 359 -0.21 -11.52 -10.58
N ALA A 360 -0.10 -10.55 -9.70
CA ALA A 360 -1.03 -10.29 -8.61
C ALA A 360 -1.78 -8.99 -8.87
N THR A 361 -3.11 -8.99 -8.84
CA THR A 361 -3.95 -7.80 -9.10
C THR A 361 -4.11 -6.87 -7.90
N SER A 362 -3.55 -7.23 -6.74
CA SER A 362 -3.63 -6.47 -5.50
C SER A 362 -2.43 -6.77 -4.58
N LEU A 363 -2.30 -6.01 -3.48
CA LEU A 363 -1.26 -6.30 -2.48
C LEU A 363 -1.54 -7.56 -1.66
N GLY A 364 -2.81 -7.89 -1.39
CA GLY A 364 -3.18 -9.16 -0.73
C GLY A 364 -2.95 -10.36 -1.64
N ALA A 365 -3.10 -10.15 -2.94
CA ALA A 365 -2.78 -11.13 -3.95
C ALA A 365 -1.30 -11.52 -3.99
N VAL A 366 -0.41 -10.53 -3.88
CA VAL A 366 1.02 -10.74 -3.74
C VAL A 366 1.34 -11.59 -2.51
N GLU A 367 0.74 -11.27 -1.37
CA GLU A 367 0.95 -12.02 -0.12
C GLU A 367 0.52 -13.48 -0.24
N LYS A 368 -0.63 -13.74 -0.88
CA LYS A 368 -1.12 -15.10 -1.12
C LYS A 368 -0.23 -15.88 -2.09
N CYS A 369 0.31 -15.22 -3.13
CA CYS A 369 1.31 -15.83 -4.02
C CYS A 369 2.60 -16.24 -3.26
N LEU A 370 3.12 -15.36 -2.39
CA LEU A 370 4.28 -15.71 -1.55
C LEU A 370 3.97 -16.86 -0.57
N GLY A 371 2.76 -16.88 -0.01
CA GLY A 371 2.29 -17.95 0.87
C GLY A 371 2.21 -19.30 0.15
N ASP A 372 1.62 -19.33 -1.04
CA ASP A 372 1.53 -20.52 -1.90
C ASP A 372 2.91 -21.13 -2.17
N TYR A 373 3.89 -20.32 -2.59
CA TYR A 373 5.26 -20.77 -2.83
C TYR A 373 5.97 -21.24 -1.56
N ASN A 374 5.77 -20.56 -0.42
CA ASN A 374 6.40 -20.96 0.83
C ASN A 374 5.84 -22.27 1.37
N ASP A 375 4.51 -22.39 1.39
CA ASP A 375 3.78 -23.46 2.08
C ASP A 375 3.54 -24.67 1.16
N GLY A 376 3.75 -24.48 -0.14
CA GLY A 376 3.49 -25.48 -1.15
C GLY A 376 2.00 -25.74 -1.35
N THR A 377 1.23 -24.66 -1.43
CA THR A 377 -0.24 -24.72 -1.59
C THR A 377 -0.67 -24.07 -2.90
N ASN A 378 -1.88 -24.38 -3.37
CA ASN A 378 -2.44 -23.88 -4.63
C ASN A 378 -3.57 -22.87 -4.39
N GLY A 379 -3.54 -22.16 -3.26
CA GLY A 379 -4.60 -21.24 -2.86
C GLY A 379 -4.82 -20.14 -3.91
N TRP A 380 -3.74 -19.47 -4.32
CA TRP A 380 -3.66 -18.45 -5.38
C TRP A 380 -3.83 -19.05 -6.77
N PHE A 381 -3.07 -20.11 -7.07
CA PHE A 381 -2.99 -20.71 -8.40
C PHE A 381 -4.29 -21.40 -8.84
N GLY A 382 -5.10 -21.89 -7.90
CA GLY A 382 -6.23 -22.78 -8.18
C GLY A 382 -7.61 -22.16 -8.40
N THR A 383 -7.85 -20.85 -8.17
CA THR A 383 -9.26 -20.38 -8.02
C THR A 383 -9.75 -19.18 -8.83
N THR A 384 -8.92 -18.34 -9.42
CA THR A 384 -9.28 -17.35 -10.48
C THR A 384 -8.16 -16.32 -10.54
N ASN A 385 -7.25 -16.45 -11.50
CA ASN A 385 -6.37 -15.33 -11.85
C ASN A 385 -7.24 -14.30 -12.63
N PRO A 386 -7.52 -13.08 -12.11
CA PRO A 386 -8.46 -12.17 -12.77
C PRO A 386 -7.84 -11.39 -13.95
N ALA A 387 -6.60 -11.66 -14.33
CA ALA A 387 -5.91 -10.89 -15.38
C ALA A 387 -5.97 -11.61 -16.75
N PRO A 388 -6.06 -10.88 -17.88
CA PRO A 388 -6.21 -11.44 -19.22
C PRO A 388 -4.91 -12.05 -19.79
N PHE A 389 -4.04 -12.63 -18.95
CA PHE A 389 -2.74 -13.14 -19.37
C PHE A 389 -2.71 -14.67 -19.47
N PRO A 390 -2.05 -15.27 -20.48
CA PRO A 390 -2.50 -16.55 -21.05
C PRO A 390 -2.07 -17.82 -20.29
N ASN A 391 -1.29 -17.74 -19.21
CA ASN A 391 -0.72 -18.93 -18.57
C ASN A 391 -0.74 -18.83 -17.04
N PRO A 392 -1.85 -19.20 -16.37
CA PRO A 392 -1.75 -19.62 -14.98
C PRO A 392 -0.85 -20.87 -14.90
N PRO A 393 0.03 -21.01 -13.89
CA PRO A 393 0.76 -22.26 -13.69
C PRO A 393 -0.23 -23.43 -13.52
N ALA A 394 0.18 -24.62 -13.95
CA ALA A 394 -0.69 -25.78 -13.97
C ALA A 394 -1.22 -26.09 -12.56
N THR A 395 -2.53 -26.03 -12.38
CA THR A 395 -3.24 -26.17 -11.10
C THR A 395 -3.07 -27.52 -10.41
N SER A 396 -2.41 -28.48 -11.08
CA SER A 396 -2.21 -29.86 -10.66
C SER A 396 -0.77 -30.22 -10.30
N VAL A 397 0.16 -29.26 -10.31
CA VAL A 397 1.55 -29.50 -9.87
C VAL A 397 1.63 -29.19 -8.38
N PRO A 398 2.17 -30.10 -7.54
CA PRO A 398 2.52 -29.76 -6.17
C PRO A 398 3.58 -28.65 -6.20
N HIS A 399 3.17 -27.43 -5.87
CA HIS A 399 4.12 -26.39 -5.49
C HIS A 399 4.68 -26.85 -4.14
N GLY A 400 5.98 -27.10 -4.02
CA GLY A 400 6.61 -27.54 -2.76
C GLY A 400 7.17 -26.35 -1.99
N ASN A 401 8.26 -26.56 -1.24
CA ASN A 401 9.11 -25.45 -0.78
C ASN A 401 9.74 -24.76 -2.00
N GLN A 402 9.15 -23.67 -2.48
CA GLN A 402 9.67 -22.89 -3.61
C GLN A 402 10.09 -21.50 -3.13
N TRP A 403 11.24 -21.04 -3.61
CA TRP A 403 11.81 -19.77 -3.19
C TRP A 403 11.32 -18.63 -4.07
N ALA A 404 10.45 -17.78 -3.52
CA ALA A 404 9.92 -16.62 -4.21
C ALA A 404 10.35 -15.27 -3.60
N ILE A 405 10.40 -14.26 -4.47
CA ILE A 405 10.69 -12.85 -4.18
C ILE A 405 9.57 -11.95 -4.72
N SER A 406 9.39 -10.78 -4.12
CA SER A 406 8.33 -9.85 -4.49
C SER A 406 8.64 -8.41 -4.09
N ILE A 407 7.71 -7.51 -4.39
CA ILE A 407 7.66 -6.10 -4.00
C ILE A 407 6.44 -5.92 -3.09
N GLN A 408 6.60 -5.33 -1.91
CA GLN A 408 5.48 -5.13 -0.98
C GLN A 408 5.72 -3.94 -0.06
N THR A 409 4.64 -3.34 0.41
CA THR A 409 4.68 -2.21 1.33
C THR A 409 4.97 -2.66 2.75
N THR A 410 5.72 -1.85 3.50
CA THR A 410 6.29 -2.28 4.79
C THR A 410 5.30 -2.20 5.97
N GLU A 411 4.07 -1.73 5.77
CA GLU A 411 2.99 -1.86 6.77
C GLU A 411 2.48 -3.30 6.85
N ARG A 412 2.77 -4.12 5.84
CA ARG A 412 2.31 -5.50 5.79
C ARG A 412 3.20 -6.40 6.62
N ASN A 413 2.57 -7.41 7.23
CA ASN A 413 3.24 -8.49 7.96
C ASN A 413 4.18 -8.02 9.09
N ALA A 414 3.92 -6.87 9.70
CA ALA A 414 4.61 -6.42 10.92
C ALA A 414 4.41 -7.41 12.08
N SER A 415 3.23 -8.05 12.15
CA SER A 415 2.90 -9.13 13.10
C SER A 415 3.62 -10.44 12.82
N ARG A 416 4.25 -10.60 11.64
CA ARG A 416 4.90 -11.83 11.17
C ARG A 416 3.95 -13.03 11.01
N SER A 417 2.65 -12.79 10.86
CA SER A 417 1.63 -13.84 10.70
C SER A 417 1.65 -14.52 9.33
N ALA A 418 2.19 -13.89 8.30
CA ALA A 418 2.37 -14.50 6.98
C ALA A 418 3.80 -15.05 6.80
N ASN A 419 3.95 -16.09 5.98
CA ASN A 419 5.20 -16.82 5.78
C ASN A 419 6.15 -16.17 4.76
N TYR A 420 6.37 -14.86 4.90
CA TYR A 420 7.37 -14.10 4.14
C TYR A 420 8.07 -13.09 5.06
N ARG A 421 9.26 -12.63 4.68
CA ARG A 421 10.00 -11.59 5.43
C ARG A 421 10.68 -10.62 4.48
N PHE A 422 10.80 -9.37 4.91
CA PHE A 422 11.59 -8.37 4.20
C PHE A 422 13.08 -8.61 4.39
N ILE A 423 13.86 -8.32 3.36
CA ILE A 423 15.33 -8.35 3.39
C ILE A 423 15.91 -6.93 3.28
N LYS A 424 17.19 -6.79 3.63
CA LYS A 424 17.95 -5.56 3.40
C LYS A 424 18.26 -5.37 1.92
N ILE A 425 18.43 -4.12 1.53
CA ILE A 425 18.97 -3.71 0.23
C ILE A 425 20.25 -2.94 0.49
N ASN A 426 21.37 -3.37 -0.08
CA ASN A 426 22.68 -2.72 0.12
C ASN A 426 23.06 -2.52 1.61
N GLY A 427 22.69 -3.46 2.47
CA GLY A 427 22.95 -3.44 3.91
C GLY A 427 21.93 -2.65 4.73
N ALA A 428 21.07 -1.86 4.09
CA ALA A 428 20.08 -1.03 4.76
C ALA A 428 18.75 -1.78 4.95
N LEU A 429 18.17 -1.66 6.15
CA LEU A 429 16.82 -2.14 6.46
C LEU A 429 15.76 -1.21 5.86
N PRO A 430 14.55 -1.72 5.55
CA PRO A 430 13.42 -0.90 5.12
C PRO A 430 12.78 -0.08 6.27
N THR A 431 13.57 0.70 7.00
CA THR A 431 13.10 1.55 8.12
C THR A 431 13.11 3.03 7.76
N GLY A 432 12.29 3.81 8.48
CA GLY A 432 12.35 5.28 8.39
C GLY A 432 13.72 5.84 8.76
N GLU A 433 14.40 5.23 9.73
CA GLU A 433 15.77 5.60 10.10
C GLU A 433 16.75 5.45 8.94
N GLN A 434 16.72 4.33 8.20
CA GLN A 434 17.64 4.12 7.08
C GLN A 434 17.31 5.01 5.88
N VAL A 435 16.06 5.44 5.72
CA VAL A 435 15.69 6.46 4.73
C VAL A 435 16.15 7.84 5.17
N PHE A 436 16.00 8.19 6.45
CA PHE A 436 16.51 9.44 7.03
C PHE A 436 18.03 9.57 6.87
N LEU A 437 18.76 8.46 6.99
CA LEU A 437 20.21 8.39 6.76
C LEU A 437 20.59 8.33 5.26
N GLY A 438 19.63 8.23 4.34
CA GLY A 438 19.90 8.12 2.91
C GLY A 438 20.47 6.77 2.46
N HIS A 439 20.42 5.75 3.31
CA HIS A 439 20.96 4.42 3.03
C HIS A 439 19.97 3.50 2.32
N TYR A 440 18.67 3.66 2.56
CA TYR A 440 17.66 2.77 1.97
C TYR A 440 17.11 3.34 0.64
N PRO A 441 17.24 2.61 -0.48
CA PRO A 441 16.97 3.18 -1.81
C PRO A 441 15.51 3.06 -2.25
N LEU A 442 14.73 2.13 -1.69
CA LEU A 442 13.41 1.78 -2.21
C LEU A 442 12.30 2.57 -1.51
N VAL A 443 12.15 3.83 -1.93
CA VAL A 443 11.16 4.77 -1.40
C VAL A 443 10.41 5.42 -2.56
N GLY A 444 9.10 5.16 -2.66
CA GLY A 444 8.21 5.84 -3.60
C GLY A 444 7.66 7.13 -3.00
N GLU A 445 7.64 8.22 -3.75
CA GLU A 445 6.96 9.46 -3.31
C GLU A 445 5.49 9.39 -3.68
N TYR A 446 4.67 8.92 -2.74
CA TYR A 446 3.25 8.80 -2.99
C TYR A 446 2.64 10.18 -3.16
N ALA A 447 1.81 10.32 -4.19
CA ALA A 447 1.41 11.59 -4.71
C ALA A 447 -0.10 11.68 -4.88
N ILE A 448 -0.60 12.91 -4.91
CA ILE A 448 -1.92 13.26 -5.42
C ILE A 448 -1.76 14.25 -6.57
N SER A 449 -2.54 14.07 -7.63
CA SER A 449 -2.46 14.92 -8.82
C SER A 449 -3.82 15.22 -9.42
N TRP A 450 -4.00 16.44 -9.93
CA TRP A 450 -5.23 16.91 -10.57
C TRP A 450 -4.96 18.01 -11.60
N LYS A 451 -5.99 18.33 -12.38
CA LYS A 451 -6.02 19.42 -13.36
C LYS A 451 -6.65 20.67 -12.77
N ASN A 452 -6.30 21.84 -13.30
CA ASN A 452 -6.91 23.13 -12.95
C ASN A 452 -8.38 23.24 -13.33
N SER A 453 -8.94 22.27 -14.07
CA SER A 453 -10.35 22.24 -14.47
C SER A 453 -11.32 21.83 -13.34
N VAL A 454 -10.83 21.60 -12.12
CA VAL A 454 -11.68 21.36 -10.94
C VAL A 454 -12.32 22.67 -10.46
N SER A 455 -13.41 22.59 -9.68
CA SER A 455 -14.00 23.80 -9.10
C SER A 455 -13.12 24.38 -7.98
N GLY A 456 -13.26 25.67 -7.66
CA GLY A 456 -12.48 26.30 -6.59
C GLY A 456 -12.60 25.59 -5.23
N ASN A 457 -13.81 25.17 -4.85
CA ASN A 457 -14.01 24.40 -3.61
C ASN A 457 -13.36 23.00 -3.68
N GLN A 458 -13.33 22.36 -4.86
CA GLN A 458 -12.61 21.08 -5.04
C GLN A 458 -11.11 21.28 -4.91
N ASP A 459 -10.57 22.34 -5.52
CA ASP A 459 -9.15 22.68 -5.42
C ASP A 459 -8.73 22.98 -3.97
N SER A 460 -9.49 23.79 -3.24
CA SER A 460 -9.27 24.05 -1.81
C SER A 460 -9.26 22.76 -0.98
N ALA A 461 -10.21 21.85 -1.23
CA ALA A 461 -10.28 20.58 -0.51
C ALA A 461 -9.13 19.63 -0.86
N LEU A 462 -8.67 19.60 -2.12
CA LEU A 462 -7.49 18.83 -2.54
C LEU A 462 -6.20 19.39 -1.93
N ASN A 463 -6.06 20.71 -1.87
CA ASN A 463 -4.93 21.35 -1.19
C ASN A 463 -4.92 21.09 0.32
N ALA A 464 -6.09 21.12 0.97
CA ALA A 464 -6.20 20.75 2.38
C ALA A 464 -5.85 19.27 2.61
N LEU A 465 -6.30 18.36 1.72
CA LEU A 465 -5.90 16.95 1.73
C LEU A 465 -4.38 16.80 1.65
N VAL A 466 -3.71 17.56 0.75
CA VAL A 466 -2.24 17.57 0.64
C VAL A 466 -1.60 18.00 1.96
N ALA A 467 -2.00 19.17 2.48
CA ALA A 467 -1.41 19.77 3.66
C ALA A 467 -1.50 18.86 4.89
N TYR A 468 -2.66 18.24 5.14
CA TYR A 468 -2.84 17.37 6.31
C TYR A 468 -2.19 16.00 6.15
N SER A 469 -2.19 15.44 4.92
CA SER A 469 -1.57 14.14 4.64
C SER A 469 -0.05 14.20 4.74
N SER A 470 0.57 15.36 4.47
CA SER A 470 2.02 15.50 4.52
C SER A 470 2.59 15.78 5.91
N LEU A 471 1.75 16.11 6.91
CA LEU A 471 2.20 16.47 8.24
C LEU A 471 3.04 15.34 8.88
N PRO A 472 4.20 15.66 9.48
CA PRO A 472 5.02 14.66 10.17
C PRO A 472 4.27 13.96 11.31
N SER A 473 3.38 14.66 12.00
CA SER A 473 2.55 14.09 13.07
C SER A 473 1.52 13.09 12.56
N THR A 474 0.91 13.34 11.38
CA THR A 474 0.01 12.40 10.71
C THR A 474 0.79 11.13 10.30
N ILE A 475 1.98 11.31 9.73
CA ILE A 475 2.86 10.21 9.32
C ILE A 475 3.38 9.41 10.52
N ALA A 476 3.78 10.07 11.61
CA ALA A 476 4.22 9.43 12.84
C ALA A 476 3.12 8.57 13.47
N SER A 477 1.89 9.12 13.57
CA SER A 477 0.71 8.40 14.07
C SER A 477 0.44 7.13 13.26
N ARG A 478 0.55 7.23 11.93
CA ARG A 478 0.43 6.10 11.01
C ARG A 478 1.48 5.04 11.25
N ASN A 479 2.75 5.41 11.35
CA ASN A 479 3.83 4.44 11.56
C ASN A 479 3.75 3.75 12.92
N GLY A 480 3.28 4.46 13.96
CA GLY A 480 3.16 3.92 15.31
C GLY A 480 2.17 2.77 15.44
N THR A 481 1.18 2.67 14.54
CA THR A 481 0.13 1.65 14.59
C THR A 481 0.33 0.52 13.57
N LEU A 482 0.97 0.79 12.42
CA LEU A 482 0.94 -0.12 11.27
C LEU A 482 2.27 -0.82 10.96
N SER A 483 3.40 -0.25 11.38
CA SER A 483 4.67 -0.52 10.70
C SER A 483 5.83 -0.83 11.65
N ASN A 484 5.55 -1.34 12.85
CA ASN A 484 6.58 -1.68 13.81
C ASN A 484 7.04 -3.14 13.63
N HIS A 485 8.17 -3.33 12.95
CA HIS A 485 8.80 -4.64 12.79
C HIS A 485 9.81 -4.88 13.91
N SER A 486 10.19 -6.14 14.13
CA SER A 486 11.25 -6.49 15.10
C SER A 486 12.61 -5.85 14.78
N TRP A 487 12.82 -5.41 13.53
CA TRP A 487 14.04 -4.75 13.08
C TRP A 487 13.91 -3.22 12.99
N GLY A 488 12.76 -2.63 13.36
CA GLY A 488 12.56 -1.18 13.44
C GLY A 488 11.23 -0.69 12.87
N GLN A 489 11.00 0.62 12.98
CA GLN A 489 9.81 1.28 12.45
C GLN A 489 9.96 1.54 10.94
N ALA A 490 9.00 1.05 10.17
CA ALA A 490 8.88 1.21 8.72
C ALA A 490 7.64 2.06 8.36
N GLY A 491 7.12 1.91 7.14
CA GLY A 491 5.91 2.59 6.68
C GLY A 491 6.24 3.84 5.87
N TYR A 492 6.14 5.00 6.48
CA TYR A 492 6.16 6.29 5.79
C TYR A 492 7.19 7.25 6.36
N ILE A 493 7.58 8.24 5.57
CA ILE A 493 8.43 9.35 6.00
C ILE A 493 7.89 10.65 5.41
N ALA A 494 7.87 11.71 6.20
CA ALA A 494 7.51 13.05 5.74
C ALA A 494 8.64 13.63 4.89
N LEU A 495 8.28 14.38 3.85
CA LEU A 495 9.26 14.97 2.93
C LEU A 495 9.60 16.38 3.40
N SER A 496 10.90 16.68 3.49
CA SER A 496 11.38 18.04 3.71
C SER A 496 10.99 19.00 2.57
N ALA A 497 10.72 18.46 1.37
CA ALA A 497 10.18 19.22 0.23
C ALA A 497 8.84 19.91 0.55
N ASN A 498 8.08 19.39 1.52
CA ASN A 498 6.80 19.96 1.96
C ASN A 498 6.97 21.03 3.04
N GLY A 499 8.19 21.57 3.22
CA GLY A 499 8.50 22.62 4.19
C GLY A 499 8.65 22.14 5.63
N HIS A 500 8.75 20.82 5.84
CA HIS A 500 8.95 20.23 7.16
C HIS A 500 10.45 20.15 7.50
N THR A 501 10.82 20.64 8.69
CA THR A 501 12.20 20.61 9.17
C THR A 501 12.60 19.19 9.61
N PRO A 502 13.64 18.59 9.00
CA PRO A 502 14.23 17.35 9.48
C PRO A 502 14.77 17.49 10.92
N PRO A 503 14.61 16.47 11.78
CA PRO A 503 15.29 16.46 13.07
C PRO A 503 16.81 16.26 12.89
N ASP A 504 17.62 16.72 13.83
CA ASP A 504 19.10 16.55 13.78
C ASP A 504 19.53 15.07 13.85
N THR A 505 18.69 14.23 14.44
CA THR A 505 18.86 12.78 14.51
C THR A 505 17.52 12.11 14.24
N TRP A 506 17.52 10.86 13.78
CA TRP A 506 16.29 10.12 13.50
C TRP A 506 15.33 10.18 14.70
N ASN A 507 14.12 10.68 14.46
CA ASN A 507 13.06 10.78 15.45
C ASN A 507 11.75 10.21 14.88
N PRO A 508 11.28 9.05 15.35
CA PRO A 508 10.03 8.45 14.84
C PRO A 508 8.77 9.28 15.11
N ALA A 509 8.81 10.22 16.07
CA ALA A 509 7.72 11.16 16.33
C ALA A 509 7.76 12.41 15.42
N ASN A 510 8.89 12.66 14.76
CA ASN A 510 9.05 13.68 13.71
C ASN A 510 9.80 13.06 12.51
N PRO A 511 9.18 12.10 11.80
CA PRO A 511 9.87 11.27 10.81
C PRO A 511 10.01 12.04 9.49
N VAL A 512 10.90 13.03 9.43
CA VAL A 512 11.11 13.88 8.24
C VAL A 512 12.46 13.55 7.62
N THR A 513 12.49 13.21 6.33
CA THR A 513 13.76 12.95 5.63
C THR A 513 14.45 14.26 5.23
N PRO A 514 15.78 14.40 5.43
CA PRO A 514 16.54 15.55 4.94
C PRO A 514 16.77 15.49 3.42
N PHE A 515 16.45 14.38 2.77
CA PHE A 515 16.60 14.21 1.33
C PHE A 515 15.34 14.63 0.57
N THR A 516 15.53 15.10 -0.66
CA THR A 516 14.46 15.53 -1.56
C THR A 516 14.77 15.10 -2.99
N ARG A 517 13.72 14.78 -3.74
CA ARG A 517 13.75 14.66 -5.21
C ARG A 517 13.15 15.88 -5.93
N SER A 518 12.66 16.87 -5.17
CA SER A 518 11.97 18.05 -5.69
C SER A 518 12.84 19.32 -5.66
N LEU A 519 14.07 19.25 -6.20
CA LEU A 519 15.03 20.37 -6.18
C LEU A 519 14.51 21.66 -6.83
N PHE A 520 13.68 21.53 -7.86
CA PHE A 520 13.14 22.66 -8.63
C PHE A 520 11.65 22.87 -8.37
N GLY A 521 11.17 22.47 -7.19
CA GLY A 521 9.77 22.66 -6.77
C GLY A 521 8.77 21.72 -7.44
N THR A 522 9.22 20.79 -8.28
CA THR A 522 8.39 19.71 -8.83
C THR A 522 8.96 18.35 -8.42
N PRO A 523 8.15 17.44 -7.88
CA PRO A 523 8.57 16.06 -7.62
C PRO A 523 9.01 15.34 -8.91
N ASP A 524 10.10 14.57 -8.82
CA ASP A 524 10.69 13.81 -9.93
C ASP A 524 11.11 12.43 -9.40
N ALA A 525 10.42 11.37 -9.80
CA ALA A 525 10.72 10.02 -9.31
C ALA A 525 11.98 9.43 -9.96
N CYS A 526 12.47 10.01 -11.06
CA CYS A 526 13.73 9.65 -11.69
C CYS A 526 14.94 10.35 -11.08
N ALA A 527 14.73 11.41 -10.29
CA ALA A 527 15.81 12.06 -9.59
C ALA A 527 16.40 11.17 -8.48
N ILE A 528 17.73 11.17 -8.38
CA ILE A 528 18.43 10.65 -7.21
C ILE A 528 18.14 11.61 -6.05
N PRO A 529 17.69 11.12 -4.87
CA PRO A 529 17.49 11.98 -3.72
C PRO A 529 18.79 12.70 -3.33
N VAL A 530 18.70 14.00 -3.10
CA VAL A 530 19.81 14.80 -2.61
C VAL A 530 19.40 15.55 -1.35
N VAL A 531 20.39 16.07 -0.62
CA VAL A 531 20.14 16.89 0.57
C VAL A 531 19.28 18.09 0.19
N ASN A 532 18.22 18.32 0.95
CA ASN A 532 17.39 19.50 0.76
C ASN A 532 18.19 20.76 1.14
N PRO A 533 18.42 21.69 0.20
CA PRO A 533 19.28 22.86 0.43
C PRO A 533 18.74 23.80 1.51
N ASN A 534 17.44 23.72 1.83
CA ASN A 534 16.83 24.52 2.89
C ASN A 534 17.27 24.08 4.30
N TYR A 535 17.82 22.88 4.44
CA TYR A 535 18.18 22.30 5.74
C TYR A 535 19.67 21.98 5.86
N GLY A 536 20.39 21.77 4.74
CA GLY A 536 21.84 21.96 4.62
C GLY A 536 22.79 21.07 5.46
N THR A 537 22.26 20.25 6.38
CA THR A 537 23.04 19.38 7.26
C THR A 537 22.68 17.92 7.03
N VAL A 538 23.69 17.06 6.88
CA VAL A 538 23.54 15.60 6.86
C VAL A 538 24.55 15.01 7.81
N GLU A 539 24.12 14.00 8.55
CA GLU A 539 24.97 13.26 9.46
C GLU A 539 25.81 12.23 8.69
N LEU A 540 27.14 12.22 8.91
CA LEU A 540 28.03 11.15 8.46
C LEU A 540 28.05 10.07 9.56
N ARG A 541 27.33 8.96 9.38
CA ARG A 541 27.33 7.82 10.32
C ARG A 541 27.62 6.50 9.63
#